data_AF-A0A9D9PXG4-F1
#
_entry.id   AF-A0A9D9PXG4-F1
#
_cell.length_a   1.000
_cell.length_b   1.000
_cell.length_c   1.000
_cell.angle_alpha   90.00
_cell.angle_beta   90.00
_cell.angle_gamma   90.00
#
_symmetry.space_group_name_H-M   'P 1'
#
loop_
_entity.id
_entity.type
_entity.pdbx_description
1 polymer ?
#
loop_
_entity_poly.entity_id
_entity_poly.type
_entity_poly.pdbx_seq_one_letter_code
_entity_poly.pdbx_strand_id
1 'polypeptide(L)'
;MANTTTVHTRMDTALKENVEIILAQLGLTSSDAIKLFYKQIELNGGLPFELKLPDKVLAEKKLMEELALGEKSGEEQGWLDLTASKARLGL
;
A
#
# COMPACT_ATOMS: atom_id res chain seq x y z
N MET A 1 22.02 1.60 34.79
CA MET A 1 22.71 1.62 33.48
C MET A 1 21.64 1.83 32.43
N ALA A 2 21.80 2.80 31.52
CA ALA A 2 20.83 3.02 30.45
C ALA A 2 20.99 1.91 29.40
N ASN A 3 19.93 1.13 29.17
CA ASN A 3 19.93 0.07 28.15
C ASN A 3 19.85 0.72 26.76
N THR A 4 21.00 1.14 26.22
CA THR A 4 21.11 1.74 24.89
C THR A 4 21.60 0.72 23.88
N THR A 5 20.98 0.67 22.72
CA THR A 5 21.41 -0.16 21.58
C THR A 5 21.64 0.73 20.36
N THR A 6 22.70 0.46 19.60
CA THR A 6 23.06 1.23 18.41
C THR A 6 22.37 0.66 17.17
N VAL A 7 21.84 1.53 16.32
CA VAL A 7 21.24 1.17 15.02
C VAL A 7 22.19 1.58 13.89
N HIS A 8 22.51 0.65 12.99
CA HIS A 8 23.35 0.90 11.82
C HIS A 8 22.56 0.61 10.53
N THR A 9 22.55 1.54 9.59
CA THR A 9 21.83 1.41 8.32
C THR A 9 22.63 2.02 7.17
N ARG A 10 22.60 1.38 6.01
CA ARG A 10 23.11 1.98 4.77
C ARG A 10 22.05 2.90 4.18
N MET A 11 22.47 4.06 3.70
CA MET A 11 21.60 5.04 3.05
C MET A 11 22.35 5.70 1.91
N ASP A 12 21.61 6.24 0.96
CA ASP A 12 22.17 7.07 -0.11
C ASP A 12 22.78 8.35 0.48
N THR A 13 23.97 8.72 0.00
CA THR A 13 24.71 9.87 0.52
C THR A 13 23.98 11.18 0.21
N ALA A 14 23.44 11.33 -1.00
CA ALA A 14 22.75 12.56 -1.39
C ALA A 14 21.44 12.72 -0.59
N LEU A 15 20.71 11.62 -0.35
CA LEU A 15 19.54 11.62 0.52
C LEU A 15 19.92 12.06 1.94
N LYS A 16 21.00 11.53 2.51
CA LYS A 16 21.47 11.89 3.85
C LYS A 16 21.76 13.39 3.95
N GLU A 17 22.56 13.93 3.04
CA GLU A 17 22.96 15.33 3.06
C GLU A 17 21.76 16.27 2.93
N ASN A 18 20.83 15.97 2.02
CA ASN A 18 19.62 16.75 1.83
C ASN A 18 18.74 16.77 3.09
N VAL A 19 18.57 15.62 3.75
CA VAL A 19 17.76 15.52 4.96
C VAL A 19 18.45 16.19 6.16
N GLU A 20 19.77 16.11 6.28
CA GLU A 20 20.52 16.76 7.36
C GLU A 20 20.38 18.29 7.33
N ILE A 21 20.28 18.90 6.15
CA ILE A 21 19.99 20.34 6.01
C ILE A 21 18.60 20.67 6.60
N ILE A 22 17.59 19.86 6.27
CA ILE A 22 16.22 20.06 6.77
C ILE A 22 16.17 19.86 8.29
N LEU A 23 16.81 18.80 8.80
CA LEU A 23 16.85 18.53 10.25
C LEU A 23 17.59 19.62 11.01
N ALA A 24 18.68 20.17 10.46
CA ALA A 24 19.41 21.27 11.07
C ALA A 24 18.54 22.54 11.20
N GLN A 25 17.71 22.84 10.19
CA GLN A 25 16.75 23.95 10.27
C GLN A 25 15.70 23.74 11.36
N LEU A 26 15.36 22.48 11.67
CA LEU A 26 14.47 22.10 12.77
C LEU A 26 15.20 21.98 14.12
N GLY A 27 16.53 22.18 14.16
CA GLY A 27 17.34 22.01 15.37
C GLY A 27 17.50 20.55 15.82
N LEU A 28 17.34 19.59 14.92
CA LEU A 28 17.41 18.16 15.19
C LEU A 28 18.65 17.52 14.57
N THR A 29 19.18 16.50 15.25
CA THR A 29 20.18 15.61 14.66
C THR A 29 19.50 14.42 13.97
N SER A 30 20.22 13.74 13.08
CA SER A 30 19.77 12.47 12.47
C SER A 30 19.37 11.43 13.52
N SER A 31 20.11 11.36 14.63
CA SER A 31 19.81 10.47 15.75
C SER A 31 18.49 10.83 16.45
N ASP A 32 18.20 12.12 16.63
CA ASP A 32 16.96 12.57 17.26
C ASP A 32 15.76 12.29 16.36
N ALA A 33 15.89 12.54 15.06
CA ALA A 33 14.86 12.20 14.08
C ALA A 33 14.53 10.71 14.09
N ILE A 34 15.55 9.84 14.11
CA ILE A 34 15.35 8.38 14.21
C ILE A 34 14.66 8.01 15.53
N LYS A 35 15.08 8.57 16.66
CA LYS A 35 14.42 8.33 17.97
C LYS A 35 12.94 8.72 17.93
N LEU A 36 12.61 9.89 17.38
CA LEU A 36 11.24 10.38 17.25
C LEU A 36 10.40 9.48 16.33
N PHE A 37 10.99 8.98 15.25
CA PHE A 37 10.34 8.03 14.35
C PHE A 37 9.94 6.73 15.09
N TYR A 38 10.86 6.12 15.85
CA TYR A 38 10.53 4.96 16.67
C TYR A 38 9.46 5.25 17.73
N LYS A 39 9.51 6.42 18.36
CA LYS A 39 8.48 6.83 19.32
C LYS A 39 7.11 6.97 18.68
N GLN A 40 7.02 7.48 17.46
CA GLN A 40 5.72 7.53 16.79
C GLN A 40 5.19 6.16 16.40
N ILE A 41 6.07 5.22 16.03
CA ILE A 41 5.65 3.84 15.78
C ILE A 41 5.11 3.19 17.06
N GLU A 42 5.83 3.35 18.17
CA GLU A 42 5.43 2.85 19.49
C GLU A 42 4.07 3.42 19.94
N LEU A 43 3.87 4.73 19.76
CA LEU A 43 2.64 5.41 20.20
C LEU A 43 1.42 5.03 19.35
N ASN A 44 1.58 4.90 18.03
CA ASN A 44 0.46 4.69 17.12
C ASN A 44 0.21 3.22 16.79
N GLY A 45 1.12 2.31 17.16
CA GLY A 45 1.05 0.90 16.78
C GLY A 45 1.15 0.67 15.27
N GLY A 46 1.79 1.59 14.54
CA GLY A 46 1.84 1.58 13.07
C GLY A 46 2.83 2.59 12.52
N LEU A 47 2.99 2.64 11.20
CA LEU A 47 3.89 3.61 10.58
C LEU A 47 3.35 5.05 10.75
N PRO A 48 4.23 6.04 10.95
CA PRO A 48 3.83 7.42 11.20
C PRO A 48 3.46 8.19 9.92
N PHE A 49 3.18 7.46 8.84
CA PHE A 49 2.72 8.00 7.57
C PHE A 49 1.82 6.99 6.88
N GLU A 50 0.91 7.48 6.06
CA GLU A 50 0.02 6.64 5.26
C GLU A 50 0.80 5.94 4.15
N LEU A 51 0.68 4.62 4.07
CA LEU A 51 1.23 3.84 2.96
C LEU A 51 0.30 3.96 1.75
N LYS A 52 0.65 4.83 0.80
CA LYS A 52 -0.04 4.94 -0.49
C LYS A 52 0.76 4.28 -1.59
N LEU A 53 0.11 3.44 -2.37
CA LEU A 53 0.66 2.96 -3.64
C LEU A 53 0.71 4.14 -4.62
N PRO A 54 1.69 4.18 -5.54
CA PRO A 54 1.71 5.18 -6.59
C PRO A 54 0.41 5.11 -7.41
N ASP A 55 -0.15 6.27 -7.77
CA ASP A 55 -1.45 6.36 -8.45
C ASP A 55 -1.56 5.48 -9.70
N LYS A 56 -0.45 5.27 -10.41
CA LYS A 56 -0.36 4.41 -11.59
C LYS A 56 -0.71 2.95 -11.27
N VAL A 57 -0.20 2.43 -10.16
CA VAL A 57 -0.46 1.05 -9.72
C VAL A 57 -1.91 0.90 -9.28
N LEU A 58 -2.49 1.95 -8.71
CA LEU A 58 -3.90 1.96 -8.32
C LEU A 58 -4.83 2.02 -9.55
N ALA A 59 -4.46 2.77 -10.58
CA ALA A 59 -5.20 2.84 -11.84
C ALA A 59 -5.22 1.49 -12.58
N GLU A 60 -4.06 0.82 -12.67
CA GLU A 60 -3.95 -0.52 -13.28
C GLU A 60 -4.77 -1.56 -12.52
N LYS A 61 -4.72 -1.56 -11.18
CA LYS A 61 -5.56 -2.44 -10.35
C LYS A 61 -7.05 -2.20 -10.54
N LYS A 62 -7.49 -0.94 -10.57
CA LYS A 62 -8.91 -0.60 -10.79
C LYS A 62 -9.40 -1.06 -12.17
N LEU A 63 -8.58 -0.85 -13.20
CA LEU A 63 -8.91 -1.30 -14.56
C LEU A 63 -9.02 -2.84 -14.64
N MET A 64 -8.11 -3.56 -13.97
CA MET A 64 -8.17 -5.02 -13.89
C MET A 64 -9.39 -5.52 -13.12
N GLU A 65 -9.78 -4.87 -12.03
CA GLU A 65 -10.95 -5.23 -11.23
C GLU A 65 -12.27 -4.98 -11.98
N GLU A 66 -12.36 -3.88 -12.75
CA GLU A 66 -13.51 -3.54 -13.58
C GLU A 66 -13.73 -4.54 -14.73
N LEU A 67 -12.64 -4.99 -15.37
CA LEU A 67 -12.69 -6.06 -16.39
C LEU A 67 -13.12 -7.41 -15.81
N ALA A 68 -12.67 -7.74 -14.59
CA ALA A 68 -13.03 -8.98 -13.91
C ALA A 68 -14.51 -9.04 -13.46
N LEU A 69 -15.15 -7.88 -13.22
CA LEU A 69 -16.60 -7.82 -12.95
C LEU A 69 -17.44 -7.98 -14.23
N GLY A 70 -16.94 -7.50 -15.37
CA GLY A 70 -17.64 -7.60 -16.65
C GLY A 70 -17.86 -9.05 -17.11
N GLU A 71 -16.89 -9.94 -16.87
CA GLU A 71 -16.94 -11.34 -17.30
C GLU A 71 -18.01 -12.17 -16.55
N LYS A 72 -18.30 -11.86 -15.28
CA LYS A 72 -19.30 -12.63 -14.49
C LYS A 72 -20.75 -12.37 -14.89
N SER A 73 -21.03 -11.25 -15.57
CA SER A 73 -22.38 -10.92 -16.02
C SER A 73 -22.81 -11.65 -17.30
N GLY A 74 -21.86 -12.10 -18.12
CA GLY A 74 -22.13 -12.75 -19.40
C GLY A 74 -22.42 -14.25 -19.31
N GLU A 75 -21.84 -14.94 -18.33
CA GLU A 75 -21.91 -16.41 -18.24
C GLU A 75 -23.16 -16.93 -17.52
N GLU A 76 -23.72 -16.18 -16.57
CA GLU A 76 -24.94 -16.61 -15.84
C GLU A 76 -26.21 -16.51 -16.70
N GLN A 77 -26.27 -15.57 -17.65
CA GLN A 77 -27.45 -15.43 -18.52
C GLN A 77 -27.51 -16.49 -19.62
N GLY A 78 -26.35 -17.02 -20.07
CA GLY A 78 -26.29 -18.08 -21.07
C GLY A 78 -26.74 -19.46 -20.56
N TRP A 79 -26.60 -19.74 -19.26
CA TRP A 79 -27.06 -21.00 -18.65
C TRP A 79 -28.58 -21.07 -18.44
N LEU A 80 -29.23 -19.91 -18.25
CA LEU A 80 -30.68 -19.83 -18.04
C LEU A 80 -31.47 -20.03 -19.35
N ASP A 81 -30.91 -19.65 -20.50
CA ASP A 81 -31.59 -19.82 -21.80
C ASP A 81 -31.60 -21.27 -22.29
N LEU A 82 -30.56 -22.06 -21.99
CA LEU A 82 -30.46 -23.46 -22.45
C LEU A 82 -31.38 -24.41 -21.67
N THR A 83 -31.63 -24.15 -20.39
CA THR A 83 -32.58 -24.93 -19.59
C THR A 83 -34.03 -24.59 -19.95
N ALA A 84 -34.33 -23.32 -20.24
CA ALA A 84 -35.63 -22.89 -20.71
C ALA A 84 -35.98 -23.46 -22.11
N SER A 85 -34.99 -23.59 -23.00
CA SER A 85 -35.20 -24.15 -24.35
C SER A 85 -35.48 -25.66 -24.31
N LYS A 86 -34.90 -26.39 -23.34
CA LYS A 86 -35.14 -27.84 -23.18
C LYS A 86 -36.53 -28.16 -22.61
N ALA A 87 -37.17 -27.23 -21.89
CA ALA A 87 -38.52 -27.43 -21.34
C ALA A 87 -39.66 -27.26 -22.36
N ARG A 88 -39.42 -26.63 -23.52
CA ARG A 88 -40.43 -26.45 -24.58
C ARG A 88 -40.45 -27.55 -25.64
N LEU A 89 -39.41 -28.37 -25.71
CA LEU A 89 -39.39 -29.60 -26.49
C LEU A 89 -39.56 -30.75 -25.50
N GLY A 90 -40.79 -31.21 -25.30
CA GLY A 90 -41.11 -32.33 -24.42
C GLY A 90 -40.42 -33.62 -24.87
N LEU A 91 -39.17 -33.81 -24.43
CA LEU A 91 -38.43 -35.06 -24.32
C LEU A 91 -37.81 -35.17 -22.94
#